data_AF-A0A7S0X4T7-F1
#
_entry.id   AF-A0A7S0X4T7-F1
#
_cell.length_a   1.000
_cell.length_b   1.000
_cell.length_c   1.000
_cell.angle_alpha   90.00
_cell.angle_beta   90.00
_cell.angle_gamma   90.00
#
_symmetry.space_group_name_H-M   'P 1'
#
loop_
_entity.id
_entity.type
_entity.pdbx_description
1 polymer ?
#
loop_
_entity_poly.entity_id
_entity_poly.type
_entity_poly.pdbx_seq_one_letter_code
_entity_poly.pdbx_strand_id
1 'polypeptide(L)'
;FVEDVRIPPPPPGECDQVMPSGDSLQSKVAQWLELKRSGTNINDRLRSSKGFRNPDFVQSVADHFSIDQQGTQFSKEVFDPKGYANEDYYDALAMAQRKENDRREKERRERGLDRGVDFASGGHLSSGTAGGAGATAVNSLSVAAAGGDGRGYS
;
A
#
# COMPACT_ATOMS: atom_id res chain seq x y z
N PHE A 1 -11.87 35.65 -9.34
CA PHE A 1 -12.79 35.81 -8.21
C PHE A 1 -13.55 34.51 -8.09
N VAL A 2 -13.23 33.70 -7.09
CA VAL A 2 -14.02 32.50 -6.79
C VAL A 2 -15.31 33.03 -6.16
N GLU A 3 -16.45 32.78 -6.80
CA GLU A 3 -17.76 33.15 -6.25
C GLU A 3 -17.87 32.66 -4.80
N ASP A 4 -18.44 33.48 -3.91
CA ASP A 4 -18.61 33.17 -2.49
C ASP A 4 -19.25 31.79 -2.33
N VAL A 5 -18.43 30.79 -1.97
CA VAL A 5 -18.91 29.43 -1.70
C VAL A 5 -19.80 29.49 -0.45
N ARG A 6 -21.11 29.51 -0.67
CA ARG A 6 -22.10 29.49 0.40
C ARG A 6 -22.35 28.05 0.83
N ILE A 7 -22.27 27.82 2.14
CA ILE A 7 -22.67 26.54 2.74
C ILE A 7 -24.15 26.33 2.44
N PRO A 8 -24.57 25.13 1.99
CA PRO A 8 -25.99 24.85 1.75
C PRO A 8 -26.81 25.06 3.03
N PRO A 9 -28.10 25.46 2.91
CA PRO A 9 -28.96 25.61 4.06
C PRO A 9 -29.12 24.26 4.79
N PRO A 10 -29.37 24.28 6.10
CA PRO A 10 -29.58 23.07 6.86
C PRO A 10 -30.80 22.30 6.31
N PRO A 11 -30.75 20.96 6.33
CA PRO A 11 -31.90 20.15 5.92
C PRO A 11 -33.11 20.43 6.84
N PRO A 12 -34.33 20.42 6.29
CA PRO A 12 -35.54 20.67 7.07
C PRO A 12 -35.87 19.48 7.99
N GLY A 13 -36.32 19.78 9.21
CA GLY A 13 -36.74 18.79 10.21
C GLY A 13 -35.73 18.63 11.36
N GLU A 14 -36.18 18.01 12.45
CA GLU A 14 -35.28 17.70 13.58
C GLU A 14 -34.42 16.48 13.26
N CYS A 15 -33.20 16.45 13.78
CA CYS A 15 -32.22 15.40 13.48
C CYS A 15 -32.76 13.98 13.78
N ASP A 16 -33.58 13.89 14.83
CA ASP A 16 -34.26 12.69 15.35
C ASP A 16 -35.32 12.15 14.36
N GLN A 17 -35.90 13.05 13.55
CA GLN A 17 -36.93 12.73 12.57
C GLN A 17 -36.35 12.43 11.18
N VAL A 18 -35.25 13.09 10.84
CA VAL A 18 -34.65 13.04 9.49
C VAL A 18 -33.60 11.94 9.37
N MET A 19 -33.04 11.45 10.49
CA MET A 19 -32.04 10.38 10.50
C MET A 19 -32.52 9.16 11.30
N PRO A 20 -32.39 7.92 10.77
CA PRO A 20 -32.79 6.69 11.47
C PRO A 20 -32.14 6.46 12.85
N SER A 21 -31.04 7.16 13.15
CA SER A 21 -30.29 7.07 14.39
C SER A 21 -30.11 8.42 15.10
N GLY A 22 -30.98 9.39 14.81
CA GLY A 22 -30.85 10.79 15.28
C GLY A 22 -30.74 10.93 16.80
N ASP A 23 -31.65 10.31 17.57
CA ASP A 23 -31.67 10.42 19.04
C ASP A 23 -30.35 9.95 19.67
N SER A 24 -29.84 8.81 19.19
CA SER A 24 -28.61 8.20 19.68
C SER A 24 -27.38 9.04 19.31
N LEU A 25 -27.43 9.69 18.15
CA LEU A 25 -26.36 10.56 17.65
C LEU A 25 -26.34 11.88 18.41
N GLN A 26 -27.48 12.53 18.58
CA GLN A 26 -27.64 13.76 19.35
C GLN A 26 -27.16 13.57 20.79
N SER A 27 -27.52 12.45 21.42
CA SER A 27 -27.05 12.10 22.76
C SER A 27 -25.51 11.97 22.84
N LYS A 28 -24.88 11.33 21.85
CA LYS A 28 -23.41 11.20 21.77
C LYS A 28 -22.73 12.55 21.52
N VAL A 29 -23.31 13.38 20.66
CA VAL A 29 -22.81 14.73 20.39
C VAL A 29 -22.90 15.60 21.64
N ALA A 30 -24.01 15.56 22.37
CA ALA A 30 -24.18 16.28 23.63
C ALA A 30 -23.13 15.86 24.67
N GLN A 31 -22.91 14.56 24.85
CA GLN A 31 -21.85 14.06 25.74
C GLN A 31 -20.47 14.54 25.29
N TRP A 32 -20.16 14.47 24.00
CA TRP A 32 -18.88 14.94 23.46
C TRP A 32 -18.66 16.43 23.72
N LEU A 33 -19.69 17.27 23.52
CA LEU A 33 -19.65 18.70 23.81
C LEU A 33 -19.39 18.98 25.29
N GLU A 34 -20.02 18.21 26.19
CA GLU A 34 -19.78 18.34 27.63
C GLU A 34 -18.33 17.98 28.01
N LEU A 35 -17.79 16.89 27.44
CA LEU A 35 -16.37 16.55 27.61
C LEU A 35 -15.44 17.64 27.07
N LYS A 36 -15.79 18.28 25.95
CA LYS A 36 -15.02 19.40 25.40
C LYS A 36 -15.07 20.63 26.31
N ARG A 37 -16.23 20.94 26.89
CA ARG A 37 -16.42 22.06 27.83
C ARG A 37 -15.67 21.87 29.14
N SER A 38 -15.59 20.64 29.64
CA SER A 38 -14.79 20.27 30.82
C SER A 38 -13.27 20.28 30.57
N GLY A 39 -12.81 20.62 29.35
CA GLY A 39 -11.39 20.71 29.01
C GLY A 39 -10.74 19.36 28.66
N THR A 40 -11.52 18.29 28.53
CA THR A 40 -10.97 16.97 28.15
C THR A 40 -10.63 16.95 26.66
N ASN A 41 -9.34 16.80 26.33
CA ASN A 41 -8.91 16.54 24.96
C ASN A 41 -8.90 15.04 24.67
N ILE A 42 -9.95 14.57 23.99
CA ILE A 42 -10.10 13.15 23.60
C ILE A 42 -8.93 12.69 22.72
N ASN A 43 -8.39 13.55 21.85
CA ASN A 43 -7.30 13.17 20.98
C ASN A 43 -6.00 12.89 21.76
N ASP A 44 -5.74 13.64 22.83
CA ASP A 44 -4.54 13.42 23.65
C ASP A 44 -4.69 12.14 24.49
N ARG A 45 -5.90 11.91 25.01
CA ARG A 45 -6.24 10.66 25.68
C ARG A 45 -6.14 9.44 24.76
N LEU A 46 -6.59 9.59 23.51
CA LEU A 46 -6.50 8.53 22.50
C LEU A 46 -5.04 8.22 22.15
N ARG A 47 -4.22 9.25 21.88
CA ARG A 47 -2.78 9.09 21.54
C ARG A 47 -1.93 8.53 22.69
N SER A 48 -2.32 8.77 23.94
CA SER A 48 -1.61 8.23 25.11
C SER A 48 -1.93 6.76 25.37
N SER A 49 -3.02 6.23 24.83
CA SER A 49 -3.42 4.82 24.92
C SER A 49 -2.42 3.90 24.21
N LYS A 50 -2.16 2.73 24.80
CA LYS A 50 -1.30 1.70 24.20
C LYS A 50 -1.87 1.14 22.90
N GLY A 51 -3.20 1.01 22.81
CA GLY A 51 -3.87 0.48 21.62
C GLY A 51 -3.65 1.37 20.39
N PHE A 52 -3.69 2.68 20.56
CA PHE A 52 -3.51 3.63 19.45
C PHE A 52 -2.09 3.61 18.84
N ARG A 53 -1.09 3.14 19.60
CA ARG A 53 0.29 2.98 19.10
C ARG A 53 0.47 1.72 18.25
N ASN A 54 -0.50 0.80 18.28
CA ASN A 54 -0.48 -0.36 17.41
C ASN A 54 -0.88 0.08 15.98
N PRO A 55 -0.06 -0.13 14.94
CA PRO A 55 -0.45 0.15 13.56
C PRO A 55 -1.77 -0.54 13.16
N ASP A 56 -2.10 -1.70 13.74
CA ASP A 56 -3.32 -2.44 13.43
C ASP A 56 -4.60 -1.79 14.00
N PHE A 57 -4.47 -0.91 15.00
CA PHE A 57 -5.63 -0.27 15.62
C PHE A 57 -6.42 0.58 14.62
N VAL A 58 -5.73 1.34 13.76
CA VAL A 58 -6.39 2.19 12.78
C VAL A 58 -7.16 1.36 11.76
N GLN A 59 -6.60 0.21 11.34
CA GLN A 59 -7.27 -0.73 10.44
C GLN A 59 -8.53 -1.31 11.09
N SER A 60 -8.42 -1.80 12.33
CA SER A 60 -9.57 -2.34 13.07
C SER A 60 -10.70 -1.30 13.26
N VAL A 61 -10.36 -0.03 13.46
CA VAL A 61 -11.35 1.04 13.59
C VAL A 61 -12.03 1.32 12.25
N ALA A 62 -11.27 1.37 11.16
CA ALA A 62 -11.84 1.54 9.82
C ALA A 62 -12.82 0.41 9.49
N ASP A 63 -12.44 -0.83 9.80
CA ASP A 63 -13.30 -2.02 9.62
C ASP A 63 -14.56 -1.96 10.49
N HIS A 64 -14.41 -1.56 11.77
CA HIS A 64 -15.53 -1.46 12.70
C HIS A 64 -16.60 -0.45 12.25
N PHE A 65 -16.17 0.66 11.63
CA PHE A 65 -17.07 1.70 11.12
C PHE A 65 -17.38 1.55 9.63
N SER A 66 -16.94 0.46 8.99
CA SER A 66 -17.12 0.20 7.56
C SER A 66 -16.68 1.38 6.67
N ILE A 67 -15.54 2.01 7.03
CA ILE A 67 -14.99 3.16 6.31
C ILE A 67 -14.17 2.66 5.13
N ASP A 68 -14.54 3.06 3.91
CA ASP A 68 -13.67 2.88 2.74
C ASP A 68 -12.52 3.90 2.80
N GLN A 69 -11.32 3.44 3.16
CA GLN A 69 -10.13 4.29 3.28
C GLN A 69 -9.69 4.90 1.94
N GLN A 70 -10.10 4.30 0.83
CA GLN A 70 -9.85 4.82 -0.52
C GLN A 70 -11.10 5.45 -1.13
N GLY A 71 -12.17 5.61 -0.35
CA GLY A 71 -13.42 6.21 -0.80
C GLY A 71 -13.24 7.67 -1.20
N THR A 72 -14.02 8.10 -2.18
CA THR A 72 -14.06 9.50 -2.64
C THR A 72 -15.45 10.08 -2.40
N GLN A 73 -15.54 11.41 -2.39
CA GLN A 73 -16.83 12.12 -2.38
C GLN A 73 -17.39 12.32 -3.80
N PHE A 74 -16.80 11.67 -4.82
CA PHE A 74 -17.25 11.74 -6.20
C PHE A 74 -18.09 10.52 -6.55
N SER A 75 -19.00 10.67 -7.51
CA SER A 75 -19.65 9.50 -8.10
C SER A 75 -18.60 8.67 -8.86
N LYS A 76 -18.80 7.35 -8.90
CA LYS A 76 -17.89 6.45 -9.62
C LYS A 76 -17.78 6.77 -11.12
N GLU A 77 -18.79 7.42 -11.68
CA GLU A 77 -18.77 7.93 -13.06
C GLU A 77 -17.75 9.04 -13.26
N VAL A 78 -17.52 9.87 -12.24
CA VAL A 78 -16.56 10.99 -12.28
C VAL A 78 -15.16 10.50 -11.92
N PHE A 79 -15.05 9.71 -10.85
CA PHE A 79 -13.76 9.17 -10.41
C PHE A 79 -13.97 7.90 -9.59
N ASP A 80 -13.50 6.78 -10.13
CA ASP A 80 -13.43 5.50 -9.43
C ASP A 80 -11.97 5.16 -9.05
N PRO A 81 -11.61 5.25 -7.77
CA PRO A 81 -10.29 4.82 -7.27
C PRO A 81 -9.92 3.39 -7.63
N LYS A 82 -10.92 2.53 -7.84
CA LYS A 82 -10.77 1.10 -8.13
C LYS A 82 -11.18 0.78 -9.58
N GLY A 83 -11.24 1.79 -10.45
CA GLY A 83 -11.68 1.67 -11.84
C GLY A 83 -10.67 1.04 -12.81
N TYR A 84 -9.47 0.66 -12.33
CA TYR A 84 -8.47 -0.01 -13.14
C TYR A 84 -8.91 -1.43 -13.53
N ALA A 85 -8.47 -1.90 -14.70
CA ALA A 85 -8.72 -3.27 -15.13
C ALA A 85 -7.93 -4.25 -14.25
N ASN A 86 -8.43 -5.48 -14.07
CA ASN A 86 -7.78 -6.46 -13.18
C ASN A 86 -6.33 -6.78 -13.62
N GLU A 87 -6.04 -6.65 -14.91
CA GLU A 87 -4.73 -6.87 -15.51
C GLU A 87 -3.71 -5.79 -15.14
N ASP A 88 -4.18 -4.60 -14.76
CA ASP A 88 -3.33 -3.46 -14.41
C ASP A 88 -2.88 -3.49 -12.94
N TYR A 89 -3.43 -4.40 -12.13
CA TYR A 89 -3.02 -4.57 -10.75
C TYR A 89 -1.68 -5.29 -10.66
N TYR A 90 -0.94 -4.98 -9.59
CA TYR A 90 0.40 -5.49 -9.34
C TYR A 90 0.52 -7.01 -9.51
N ASP A 91 -0.44 -7.76 -8.96
CA ASP A 91 -0.40 -9.23 -9.00
C ASP A 91 -0.49 -9.77 -10.42
N ALA A 92 -1.38 -9.21 -11.25
CA ALA A 92 -1.55 -9.61 -12.64
C ALA A 92 -0.33 -9.23 -13.49
N LEU A 93 0.21 -8.03 -13.31
CA LEU A 93 1.44 -7.59 -13.97
C LEU A 93 2.64 -8.47 -13.59
N ALA A 94 2.78 -8.80 -12.30
CA ALA A 94 3.85 -9.68 -11.82
C ALA A 94 3.73 -11.09 -12.42
N MET A 95 2.52 -11.64 -12.53
CA MET A 95 2.28 -12.92 -13.19
C MET A 95 2.63 -12.88 -14.68
N ALA A 96 2.20 -11.84 -15.40
CA ALA A 96 2.51 -11.66 -16.81
C ALA A 96 4.03 -11.54 -17.05
N GLN A 97 4.72 -10.78 -16.20
CA GLN A 97 6.18 -10.61 -16.27
C GLN A 97 6.92 -11.93 -16.03
N ARG A 98 6.50 -12.71 -15.02
CA ARG A 98 7.07 -14.04 -14.74
C ARG A 98 6.90 -14.97 -15.94
N LYS A 99 5.69 -15.05 -16.48
CA LYS A 99 5.37 -15.89 -17.65
C LYS A 99 6.22 -15.54 -18.86
N GLU A 100 6.43 -14.25 -19.13
CA GLU A 100 7.27 -13.80 -20.23
C GLU A 100 8.76 -14.09 -19.99
N ASN A 101 9.24 -13.91 -18.77
CA ASN A 101 10.61 -14.28 -18.40
C ASN A 101 10.86 -15.79 -18.57
N ASP A 102 9.93 -16.63 -18.10
CA ASP A 102 10.03 -18.08 -18.23
C ASP A 102 10.04 -18.51 -19.71
N ARG A 103 9.21 -17.87 -20.55
CA ARG A 103 9.22 -18.09 -22.00
C ARG A 103 10.56 -17.72 -22.61
N ARG A 104 11.08 -16.52 -22.31
CA ARG A 104 12.38 -16.05 -22.81
C ARG A 104 13.53 -16.95 -22.36
N GLU A 105 13.49 -17.43 -21.13
CA GLU A 105 14.50 -18.34 -20.59
C GLU A 105 14.44 -19.72 -21.26
N LYS A 106 13.24 -20.28 -21.44
CA LYS A 106 13.05 -21.54 -22.18
C LYS A 106 13.58 -21.42 -23.60
N GLU A 107 13.25 -20.35 -24.32
CA GLU A 107 13.79 -20.12 -25.65
C GLU A 107 15.31 -19.89 -25.65
N ARG A 108 15.87 -19.22 -24.64
CA ARG A 108 17.33 -19.06 -24.49
C ARG A 108 18.01 -20.41 -24.31
N ARG A 109 17.42 -21.28 -23.50
CA ARG A 109 17.89 -22.65 -23.25
C ARG A 109 17.78 -23.53 -24.50
N GLU A 110 16.67 -23.46 -25.22
CA GLU A 110 16.45 -24.17 -26.49
C GLU A 110 17.38 -23.70 -27.60
N ARG A 111 17.62 -22.38 -27.71
CA ARG A 111 18.58 -21.79 -28.66
C ARG A 111 20.04 -22.02 -28.25
N GLY A 112 20.30 -22.66 -27.11
CA GLY A 112 21.66 -22.93 -26.62
C GLY A 112 22.47 -21.68 -26.25
N LEU A 113 21.82 -20.52 -26.13
CA LEU A 113 22.39 -19.24 -25.72
C LEU A 113 22.72 -19.19 -24.21
N ASP A 114 22.40 -20.27 -23.49
CA ASP A 114 22.72 -20.49 -22.08
C ASP A 114 24.11 -21.11 -21.85
N ARG A 115 24.79 -21.52 -22.93
CA ARG A 115 26.18 -21.96 -22.86
C ARG A 115 27.06 -20.73 -22.62
N GLY A 116 27.76 -20.71 -21.48
CA GLY A 116 28.55 -19.58 -21.00
C GLY A 116 29.34 -18.89 -22.12
N VAL A 117 29.16 -17.58 -22.23
CA VAL A 117 30.00 -16.75 -23.09
C VAL A 117 31.33 -16.61 -22.36
N ASP A 118 32.33 -17.40 -22.78
CA ASP A 118 33.69 -17.29 -22.27
C ASP A 118 34.29 -15.98 -22.78
N PHE A 119 34.35 -14.96 -21.92
CA PHE A 119 35.07 -13.73 -22.22
C PHE A 119 36.56 -14.02 -22.20
N ALA A 120 37.16 -14.23 -23.38
CA ALA A 120 38.60 -14.31 -23.52
C ALA A 120 39.23 -12.97 -23.09
N SER A 121 40.09 -12.99 -22.06
CA SER A 121 40.90 -11.82 -21.75
C SER A 121 41.88 -11.59 -22.90
N GLY A 122 41.69 -10.50 -23.64
CA GLY A 122 42.63 -10.07 -24.66
C GLY A 122 43.98 -9.82 -24.00
N GLY A 123 44.97 -10.65 -24.33
CA GLY A 123 46.31 -10.57 -23.76
C GLY A 123 46.93 -9.20 -23.99
N HIS A 124 47.13 -8.44 -22.91
CA HIS A 124 48.06 -7.33 -22.91
C HIS A 124 49.45 -7.87 -22.55
N LEU A 125 50.26 -8.16 -23.56
CA LEU A 125 51.70 -8.33 -23.38
C LEU A 125 52.35 -6.95 -23.37
N SER A 126 52.58 -6.39 -22.19
CA SER A 126 53.79 -5.60 -21.95
C SER A 126 54.08 -5.43 -20.46
N SER A 127 55.17 -6.07 -20.06
CA SER A 127 56.12 -5.68 -19.01
C SER A 127 56.09 -4.20 -18.61
N GLY A 128 56.03 -3.91 -17.30
CA GLY A 128 56.40 -2.60 -16.77
C GLY A 128 55.68 -2.17 -15.47
N THR A 129 56.28 -2.51 -14.33
CA THR A 129 56.37 -1.75 -13.07
C THR A 129 55.23 -0.83 -12.59
N ALA A 130 54.82 -1.08 -11.34
CA ALA A 130 54.42 -0.14 -10.29
C ALA A 130 52.96 0.37 -10.21
N GLY A 131 52.34 0.09 -9.04
CA GLY A 131 51.53 1.08 -8.32
C GLY A 131 50.03 0.82 -8.19
N GLY A 132 49.60 0.48 -6.97
CA GLY A 132 48.47 1.19 -6.34
C GLY A 132 47.06 0.58 -6.41
N ALA A 133 46.47 0.50 -5.20
CA ALA A 133 45.06 0.72 -4.85
C ALA A 133 44.01 -0.38 -5.13
N GLY A 134 43.65 -1.07 -4.03
CA GLY A 134 42.27 -1.22 -3.53
C GLY A 134 41.20 -1.79 -4.45
N ALA A 135 40.86 -3.07 -4.29
CA ALA A 135 39.64 -3.65 -4.81
C ALA A 135 38.80 -4.23 -3.65
N THR A 136 37.70 -3.54 -3.34
CA THR A 136 36.66 -3.96 -2.38
C THR A 136 35.84 -5.10 -2.99
N ALA A 137 35.76 -6.22 -2.28
CA ALA A 137 34.98 -7.38 -2.68
C ALA A 137 33.47 -7.11 -2.58
N VAL A 138 32.73 -7.26 -3.67
CA VAL A 138 31.27 -7.31 -3.66
C VAL A 138 30.83 -8.77 -3.54
N ASN A 139 30.12 -9.08 -2.45
CA ASN A 139 29.62 -10.40 -2.12
C ASN A 139 28.35 -10.69 -2.95
N SER A 140 28.37 -11.73 -3.77
CA SER A 140 27.19 -12.20 -4.52
C SER A 140 26.30 -13.05 -3.60
N LEU A 141 25.13 -12.49 -3.21
CA LEU A 141 24.12 -13.22 -2.46
C LEU A 141 23.29 -14.10 -3.41
N SER A 142 23.46 -15.41 -3.33
CA SER A 142 22.58 -16.40 -3.96
C SER A 142 21.35 -16.63 -3.05
N VAL A 143 20.15 -16.37 -3.59
CA VAL A 143 18.89 -16.67 -2.89
C VAL A 143 18.54 -18.14 -3.08
N ALA A 144 18.58 -18.91 -1.99
CA ALA A 144 18.11 -20.29 -1.98
C ALA A 144 16.59 -20.31 -1.90
N ALA A 145 15.95 -20.98 -2.86
CA ALA A 145 14.51 -21.24 -2.85
C ALA A 145 14.18 -22.24 -1.73
N ALA A 146 13.49 -21.79 -0.69
CA ALA A 146 12.89 -22.67 0.31
C ALA A 146 11.52 -23.14 -0.22
N GLY A 147 11.42 -24.42 -0.60
CA GLY A 147 10.16 -25.09 -0.83
C GLY A 147 9.41 -25.27 0.49
N GLY A 148 8.23 -24.67 0.59
CA GLY A 148 7.31 -24.80 1.71
C GLY A 148 6.06 -25.55 1.28
N ASP A 149 5.93 -26.77 1.76
CA ASP A 149 4.88 -27.75 1.50
C ASP A 149 3.48 -27.24 1.90
N GLY A 150 2.49 -27.61 1.10
CA GLY A 150 1.10 -27.19 1.27
C GLY A 150 0.41 -27.91 2.44
N ARG A 151 -0.32 -27.16 3.26
CA ARG A 151 -1.42 -27.68 4.08
C ARG A 151 -2.59 -26.70 4.06
N GLY A 152 -3.69 -27.17 3.49
CA GLY A 152 -4.98 -26.51 3.54
C GLY A 152 -5.61 -26.59 4.93
N TYR A 153 -6.53 -25.67 5.19
CA TYR A 153 -7.50 -25.77 6.26
C TYR A 153 -8.90 -25.60 5.67
N SER A 154 -9.78 -26.53 6.03
CA SER A 154 -11.24 -26.47 5.86
C SER A 154 -11.87 -25.39 6.73
#